data_AF-A0A1Y1Q4Z4-F1
#
_entry.id   AF-A0A1Y1Q4Z4-F1
#
_cell.length_a   1.000
_cell.length_b   1.000
_cell.length_c   1.000
_cell.angle_alpha   90.00
_cell.angle_beta   90.00
_cell.angle_gamma   90.00
#
_symmetry.space_group_name_H-M   'P 1'
#
loop_
_entity.id
_entity.type
_entity.pdbx_description
1 polymer ?
#
loop_
_entity_poly.entity_id
_entity_poly.type
_entity_poly.pdbx_seq_one_letter_code
_entity_poly.pdbx_strand_id
1 'polypeptide(L)'
;MATPVGASLFTRKTEQNYDYDWKYVQTGNVQLLEIAKKIHVTVLCREYVGDTETVKFAVIQKGQRIGFLIADLSSSRCDFANKTILTTLYLEFTASEKVAVLNAAATLLDPSSQEWQVFLDYAEDLFKNSYSSPKPIQLSNVIPIPSSVTVTNLKKRGLVFSPIGNRYQYATYVTHIPDNFCFVSTGYVGFEKYQELSNVFGGTLLILTLEESVENDKPLSSRQPLSKKLPANWTTKKVVSGLVAMVLILSVGYWVIQIQELKEQLTKAEKKLSDSKKQIEDKDKEISVKDKEMSVKDKKISALEKQLNEVNHELSKLTAQVATKQKSEKKSQETGEVMPKTKNCEGTGKYSYCYCCFDNYNGWGCCRHQQDRYPW
;
A
#
# COMPACT_ATOMS: atom_id res chain seq x y z
N MET A 1 9.35 9.85 -24.63
CA MET A 1 9.67 9.39 -23.27
C MET A 1 8.80 10.16 -22.30
N ALA A 2 8.23 9.48 -21.31
CA ALA A 2 7.44 10.11 -20.27
C ALA A 2 8.24 10.10 -18.96
N THR A 3 8.18 11.19 -18.20
CA THR A 3 8.91 11.28 -16.92
C THR A 3 7.92 11.21 -15.76
N PRO A 4 7.89 10.10 -15.00
CA PRO A 4 7.02 10.00 -13.83
C PRO A 4 7.47 11.02 -12.77
N VAL A 5 6.51 11.69 -12.16
CA VAL A 5 6.74 12.60 -11.02
C VAL A 5 6.92 11.83 -9.71
N GLY A 6 6.49 10.57 -9.66
CA GLY A 6 6.65 9.68 -8.54
C GLY A 6 6.49 8.22 -8.94
N ALA A 7 7.08 7.33 -8.16
CA ALA A 7 7.02 5.90 -8.40
C ALA A 7 7.06 5.14 -7.07
N SER A 8 6.44 3.95 -7.03
CA SER A 8 6.52 3.05 -5.89
C SER A 8 6.44 1.59 -6.32
N LEU A 9 7.05 0.69 -5.55
CA LEU A 9 6.96 -0.76 -5.79
C LEU A 9 6.33 -1.45 -4.58
N PHE A 10 5.34 -2.29 -4.85
CA PHE A 10 4.99 -3.38 -3.94
C PHE A 10 5.82 -4.59 -4.34
N THR A 11 6.83 -4.87 -3.53
CA THR A 11 7.75 -5.99 -3.73
C THR A 11 8.15 -6.51 -2.36
N ARG A 12 8.87 -7.63 -2.33
CA ARG A 12 9.62 -8.08 -1.16
C ARG A 12 11.11 -8.12 -1.48
N LYS A 13 11.94 -8.27 -0.45
CA LYS A 13 13.36 -8.57 -0.62
C LYS A 13 13.61 -10.06 -0.72
N THR A 14 14.83 -10.43 -1.11
CA THR A 14 15.28 -11.82 -1.24
C THR A 14 15.56 -12.46 0.12
N GLU A 15 15.89 -11.67 1.15
CA GLU A 15 16.22 -12.20 2.48
C GLU A 15 14.98 -12.71 3.23
N GLN A 16 15.22 -13.58 4.20
CA GLN A 16 14.19 -14.09 5.10
C GLN A 16 13.61 -12.95 5.98
N ASN A 17 12.32 -13.04 6.32
CA ASN A 17 11.56 -12.08 7.14
C ASN A 17 11.15 -10.76 6.47
N TYR A 18 11.38 -10.62 5.16
CA TYR A 18 10.83 -9.49 4.39
C TYR A 18 9.58 -9.94 3.63
N ASP A 19 8.44 -9.43 4.06
CA ASP A 19 7.16 -9.60 3.36
C ASP A 19 6.96 -8.50 2.30
N TYR A 20 5.93 -8.63 1.47
CA TYR A 20 5.55 -7.62 0.49
C TYR A 20 5.11 -6.32 1.18
N ASP A 21 5.74 -5.20 0.82
CA ASP A 21 5.39 -3.87 1.32
C ASP A 21 5.66 -2.83 0.23
N TRP A 22 4.89 -1.74 0.23
CA TRP A 22 5.10 -0.56 -0.60
C TRP A 22 6.28 0.30 -0.11
N LYS A 23 6.73 0.08 1.14
CA LYS A 23 7.77 0.89 1.79
C LYS A 23 9.18 0.69 1.25
N TYR A 24 9.46 -0.40 0.53
CA TYR A 24 10.84 -0.66 0.09
C TYR A 24 11.31 0.35 -0.96
N VAL A 25 10.39 0.82 -1.79
CA VAL A 25 10.71 1.73 -2.90
C VAL A 25 9.55 2.70 -3.06
N GLN A 26 9.81 3.96 -2.71
CA GLN A 26 8.91 5.07 -2.95
C GLN A 26 9.75 6.33 -3.19
N THR A 27 9.59 6.93 -4.35
CA THR A 27 10.34 8.13 -4.77
C THR A 27 9.42 9.12 -5.45
N GLY A 28 9.74 10.42 -5.34
CA GLY A 28 8.96 11.51 -5.93
C GLY A 28 7.59 11.75 -5.29
N ASN A 29 6.70 12.41 -6.04
CA ASN A 29 5.38 12.84 -5.60
C ASN A 29 4.31 11.82 -6.05
N VAL A 30 3.71 11.13 -5.08
CA VAL A 30 2.78 10.01 -5.32
C VAL A 30 1.42 10.25 -4.66
N GLN A 31 0.69 11.25 -5.15
CA GLN A 31 -0.58 11.71 -4.55
C GLN A 31 -1.70 10.69 -4.66
N LEU A 32 -1.68 9.84 -5.69
CA LEU A 32 -2.71 8.83 -5.92
C LEU A 32 -2.32 7.44 -5.37
N LEU A 33 -1.19 7.31 -4.66
CA LEU A 33 -0.70 6.02 -4.17
C LEU A 33 -1.68 5.33 -3.22
N GLU A 34 -2.34 6.04 -2.31
CA GLU A 34 -3.31 5.42 -1.41
C GLU A 34 -4.54 4.85 -2.16
N ILE A 35 -4.94 5.51 -3.25
CA ILE A 35 -5.99 4.99 -4.14
C ILE A 35 -5.48 3.76 -4.89
N ALA A 36 -4.23 3.79 -5.38
CA ALA A 36 -3.60 2.67 -6.06
C ALA A 36 -3.44 1.44 -5.15
N LYS A 37 -3.03 1.64 -3.88
CA LYS A 37 -2.97 0.59 -2.86
C LYS A 37 -4.33 -0.06 -2.64
N LYS A 38 -5.40 0.75 -2.56
CA LYS A 38 -6.77 0.23 -2.42
C LYS A 38 -7.18 -0.59 -3.63
N ILE A 39 -6.95 -0.10 -4.85
CA ILE A 39 -7.21 -0.87 -6.09
C ILE A 39 -6.40 -2.18 -6.08
N HIS A 40 -5.13 -2.12 -5.71
CA HIS A 40 -4.28 -3.29 -5.66
C HIS A 40 -4.87 -4.35 -4.74
N VAL A 41 -5.18 -4.01 -3.48
CA VAL A 41 -5.74 -4.96 -2.50
C VAL A 41 -7.13 -5.46 -2.92
N THR A 42 -8.00 -4.60 -3.45
CA THR A 42 -9.39 -4.98 -3.75
C THR A 42 -9.53 -5.81 -5.01
N VAL A 43 -8.82 -5.48 -6.10
CA VAL A 43 -9.09 -6.10 -7.42
C VAL A 43 -7.88 -6.61 -8.19
N LEU A 44 -6.64 -6.27 -7.84
CA LEU A 44 -5.46 -6.77 -8.56
C LEU A 44 -4.71 -7.86 -7.78
N CYS A 45 -4.81 -7.88 -6.45
CA CYS A 45 -4.13 -8.84 -5.60
C CYS A 45 -4.69 -10.25 -5.84
N ARG A 46 -3.78 -11.23 -5.92
CA ARG A 46 -4.08 -12.61 -6.28
C ARG A 46 -4.88 -13.32 -5.19
N GLU A 47 -6.14 -13.61 -5.49
CA GLU A 47 -6.86 -14.71 -4.83
C GLU A 47 -6.93 -15.97 -5.71
N TYR A 48 -6.83 -15.83 -7.04
CA TYR A 48 -6.93 -16.97 -7.96
C TYR A 48 -5.58 -17.36 -8.56
N VAL A 49 -5.10 -18.53 -8.17
CA VAL A 49 -3.94 -19.23 -8.75
C VAL A 49 -4.38 -19.82 -10.08
N GLY A 50 -4.09 -19.16 -11.20
CA GLY A 50 -4.36 -19.74 -12.52
C GLY A 50 -4.31 -18.75 -13.68
N ASP A 51 -4.55 -17.47 -13.43
CA ASP A 51 -4.50 -16.45 -14.49
C ASP A 51 -3.17 -15.68 -14.44
N THR A 52 -2.15 -16.27 -15.08
CA THR A 52 -0.86 -15.62 -15.33
C THR A 52 -0.77 -15.00 -16.72
N GLU A 53 -1.77 -15.22 -17.57
CA GLU A 53 -1.75 -14.79 -18.97
C GLU A 53 -2.24 -13.35 -19.14
N THR A 54 -3.09 -12.85 -18.23
CA THR A 54 -3.53 -11.46 -18.29
C THR A 54 -2.58 -10.50 -17.59
N VAL A 55 -2.20 -9.44 -18.29
CA VAL A 55 -1.60 -8.28 -17.65
C VAL A 55 -2.66 -7.56 -16.83
N LYS A 56 -2.40 -7.46 -15.52
CA LYS A 56 -3.27 -6.78 -14.57
C LYS A 56 -2.77 -5.37 -14.36
N PHE A 57 -3.61 -4.38 -14.63
CA PHE A 57 -3.23 -2.99 -14.47
C PHE A 57 -4.42 -2.09 -14.18
N ALA A 58 -4.16 -0.90 -13.66
CA ALA A 58 -5.12 0.16 -13.50
C ALA A 58 -4.57 1.51 -13.93
N VAL A 59 -5.41 2.31 -14.58
CA VAL A 59 -5.17 3.72 -14.86
C VAL A 59 -6.10 4.53 -13.98
N ILE A 60 -5.54 5.48 -13.23
CA ILE A 60 -6.26 6.32 -12.28
C ILE A 60 -6.07 7.76 -12.71
N GLN A 61 -7.11 8.42 -13.18
CA GLN A 61 -7.05 9.86 -13.45
C GLN A 61 -7.81 10.60 -12.35
N LYS A 62 -7.16 11.57 -11.69
CA LYS A 62 -7.82 12.46 -10.72
C LYS A 62 -7.21 13.86 -10.79
N GLY A 63 -8.02 14.84 -11.20
CA GLY A 63 -7.54 16.20 -11.48
C GLY A 63 -6.40 16.20 -12.50
N GLN A 64 -5.27 16.81 -12.14
CA GLN A 64 -4.08 16.98 -12.99
C GLN A 64 -3.06 15.83 -12.88
N ARG A 65 -3.42 14.74 -12.21
CA ARG A 65 -2.57 13.57 -11.99
C ARG A 65 -3.13 12.36 -12.72
N ILE A 66 -2.22 11.56 -13.26
CA ILE A 66 -2.52 10.23 -13.79
C ILE A 66 -1.60 9.21 -13.13
N GLY A 67 -2.21 8.24 -12.45
CA GLY A 67 -1.55 7.09 -11.87
C GLY A 67 -1.65 5.89 -12.79
N PHE A 68 -0.58 5.13 -12.91
CA PHE A 68 -0.52 3.89 -13.69
C PHE A 68 0.05 2.78 -12.81
N LEU A 69 -0.78 1.78 -12.56
CA LEU A 69 -0.51 0.68 -11.64
C LEU A 69 -0.46 -0.61 -12.45
N ILE A 70 0.62 -1.37 -12.38
CA ILE A 70 0.80 -2.64 -13.10
C ILE A 70 1.18 -3.70 -12.08
N ALA A 71 0.35 -4.73 -11.96
CA ALA A 71 0.48 -5.78 -10.96
C ALA A 71 1.08 -7.06 -11.56
N ASP A 72 1.56 -7.93 -10.67
CA ASP A 72 2.04 -9.28 -10.99
C ASP A 72 3.20 -9.33 -12.01
N LEU A 73 4.08 -8.32 -12.05
CA LEU A 73 5.30 -8.35 -12.87
C LEU A 73 6.26 -9.41 -12.32
N SER A 74 6.48 -10.48 -13.08
CA SER A 74 7.40 -11.55 -12.70
C SER A 74 8.85 -11.06 -12.76
N SER A 75 9.45 -10.81 -11.60
CA SER A 75 10.86 -10.41 -11.53
C SER A 75 11.82 -11.57 -11.77
N SER A 76 13.05 -11.25 -12.14
CA SER A 76 14.15 -12.24 -12.14
C SER A 76 14.62 -12.61 -10.73
N ARG A 77 14.10 -11.94 -9.71
CA ARG A 77 14.44 -12.16 -8.30
C ARG A 77 13.61 -13.32 -7.74
N CYS A 78 14.28 -14.15 -6.95
CA CYS A 78 13.64 -15.22 -6.19
C CYS A 78 13.70 -14.92 -4.70
N ASP A 79 12.70 -15.40 -3.96
CA ASP A 79 12.71 -15.35 -2.51
C ASP A 79 13.57 -16.44 -1.86
N PHE A 80 13.63 -16.45 -0.53
CA PHE A 80 14.38 -17.47 0.24
C PHE A 80 13.89 -18.92 0.01
N ALA A 81 12.68 -19.11 -0.53
CA ALA A 81 12.11 -20.40 -0.89
C ALA A 81 12.26 -20.69 -2.39
N ASN A 82 13.11 -19.93 -3.09
CA ASN A 82 13.34 -19.99 -4.54
C ASN A 82 12.06 -19.80 -5.38
N LYS A 83 11.08 -19.05 -4.86
CA LYS A 83 9.88 -18.65 -5.61
C LYS A 83 10.12 -17.30 -6.27
N THR A 84 9.68 -17.18 -7.52
CA THR A 84 9.71 -15.90 -8.25
C THR A 84 8.96 -14.81 -7.48
N ILE A 85 9.62 -13.67 -7.27
CA ILE A 85 9.01 -12.50 -6.63
C ILE A 85 8.16 -11.76 -7.67
N LEU A 86 6.91 -11.47 -7.31
CA LEU A 86 5.98 -10.72 -8.14
C LEU A 86 5.98 -9.26 -7.72
N THR A 87 6.26 -8.35 -8.63
CA THR A 87 6.33 -6.93 -8.32
C THR A 87 5.09 -6.22 -8.84
N THR A 88 4.52 -5.32 -8.04
CA THR A 88 3.55 -4.34 -8.54
C THR A 88 4.25 -2.98 -8.66
N LEU A 89 4.26 -2.44 -9.87
CA LEU A 89 4.82 -1.14 -10.19
C LEU A 89 3.72 -0.09 -10.19
N TYR A 90 3.92 0.99 -9.43
CA TYR A 90 3.10 2.20 -9.49
C TYR A 90 3.93 3.37 -10.02
N LEU A 91 3.39 4.07 -11.01
CA LEU A 91 3.95 5.28 -11.61
C LEU A 91 2.91 6.40 -11.54
N GLU A 92 3.33 7.62 -11.23
CA GLU A 92 2.47 8.80 -11.27
C GLU A 92 3.05 9.84 -12.23
N PHE A 93 2.21 10.42 -13.07
CA PHE A 93 2.57 11.43 -14.06
C PHE A 93 1.68 12.67 -13.95
N THR A 94 2.09 13.75 -14.61
CA THR A 94 1.28 14.95 -14.85
C THR A 94 0.28 14.71 -15.98
N ALA A 95 -0.76 15.53 -16.05
CA ALA A 95 -1.75 15.48 -17.13
C ALA A 95 -1.16 15.67 -18.55
N SER A 96 0.01 16.30 -18.69
CA SER A 96 0.72 16.43 -19.97
C SER A 96 1.12 15.08 -20.56
N GLU A 97 1.39 14.08 -19.72
CA GLU A 97 1.79 12.73 -20.13
C GLU A 97 0.57 11.79 -20.29
N LYS A 98 -0.66 12.29 -20.11
CA LYS A 98 -1.89 11.48 -20.16
C LYS A 98 -1.94 10.61 -21.41
N VAL A 99 -1.71 11.18 -22.58
CA VAL A 99 -1.79 10.45 -23.86
C VAL A 99 -0.80 9.28 -23.91
N ALA A 100 0.45 9.48 -23.46
CA ALA A 100 1.47 8.44 -23.46
C ALA A 100 1.11 7.29 -22.51
N VAL A 101 0.60 7.61 -21.32
CA VAL A 101 0.15 6.61 -20.34
C VAL A 101 -1.03 5.81 -20.86
N LEU A 102 -2.02 6.48 -21.46
CA LEU A 102 -3.21 5.82 -22.01
C LEU A 102 -2.87 4.92 -23.20
N ASN A 103 -1.91 5.32 -24.05
CA ASN A 103 -1.44 4.47 -25.14
C ASN A 103 -0.74 3.21 -24.61
N ALA A 104 0.15 3.36 -23.63
CA ALA A 104 0.82 2.20 -23.01
C ALA A 104 -0.19 1.25 -22.35
N ALA A 105 -1.17 1.79 -21.62
CA ALA A 105 -2.26 1.00 -21.06
C ALA A 105 -3.09 0.28 -22.14
N ALA A 106 -3.31 0.92 -23.29
CA ALA A 106 -3.99 0.30 -24.42
C ALA A 106 -3.17 -0.84 -25.03
N THR A 107 -1.84 -0.70 -25.15
CA THR A 107 -0.99 -1.79 -25.62
C THR A 107 -0.93 -2.96 -24.63
N LEU A 108 -1.02 -2.71 -23.32
CA LEU A 108 -1.08 -3.79 -22.32
C LEU A 108 -2.38 -4.62 -22.41
N LEU A 109 -3.41 -4.17 -23.13
CA LEU A 109 -4.60 -4.98 -23.43
C LEU A 109 -4.38 -5.97 -24.57
N ASP A 110 -3.32 -5.82 -25.35
CA ASP A 110 -2.92 -6.78 -26.37
C ASP A 110 -2.00 -7.85 -25.75
N PRO A 111 -2.46 -9.11 -25.64
CA PRO A 111 -1.65 -10.19 -25.05
C PRO A 111 -0.37 -10.50 -25.86
N SER A 112 -0.29 -10.07 -27.12
CA SER A 112 0.92 -10.22 -27.94
C SER A 112 1.98 -9.14 -27.69
N SER A 113 1.63 -8.10 -26.92
CA SER A 113 2.53 -7.00 -26.59
C SER A 113 3.70 -7.46 -25.72
N GLN A 114 4.91 -7.01 -26.07
CA GLN A 114 6.10 -7.15 -25.24
C GLN A 114 6.35 -5.92 -24.34
N GLU A 115 5.46 -4.94 -24.31
CA GLU A 115 5.66 -3.72 -23.52
C GLU A 115 5.76 -3.96 -22.02
N TRP A 116 5.20 -5.05 -21.52
CA TRP A 116 5.33 -5.43 -20.11
C TRP A 116 6.81 -5.57 -19.69
N GLN A 117 7.71 -5.92 -20.61
CA GLN A 117 9.15 -6.01 -20.34
C GLN A 117 9.76 -4.64 -20.01
N VAL A 118 9.31 -3.56 -20.68
CA VAL A 118 9.79 -2.20 -20.40
C VAL A 118 9.46 -1.81 -18.95
N PHE A 119 8.26 -2.15 -18.48
CA PHE A 119 7.84 -1.90 -17.11
C PHE A 119 8.58 -2.77 -16.10
N LEU A 120 8.87 -4.03 -16.46
CA LEU A 120 9.65 -4.92 -15.62
C LEU A 120 11.09 -4.41 -15.44
N ASP A 121 11.75 -4.04 -16.54
CA ASP A 121 13.11 -3.48 -16.52
C ASP A 121 13.15 -2.19 -15.69
N TYR A 122 12.14 -1.34 -15.85
CA TYR A 122 12.00 -0.12 -15.06
C TYR A 122 11.82 -0.43 -13.56
N ALA A 123 10.98 -1.41 -13.21
CA ALA A 123 10.77 -1.81 -11.82
C ALA A 123 12.07 -2.35 -11.17
N GLU A 124 12.85 -3.14 -11.91
CA GLU A 124 14.14 -3.66 -11.43
C GLU A 124 15.21 -2.57 -11.29
N ASP A 125 15.26 -1.61 -12.21
CA ASP A 125 16.14 -0.44 -12.08
C ASP A 125 15.75 0.40 -10.86
N LEU A 126 14.45 0.61 -10.65
CA LEU A 126 13.92 1.36 -9.51
C LEU A 126 14.19 0.65 -8.18
N PHE A 127 14.11 -0.68 -8.15
CA PHE A 127 14.45 -1.49 -6.98
C PHE A 127 15.94 -1.39 -6.62
N LYS A 128 16.82 -1.46 -7.64
CA LYS A 128 18.27 -1.32 -7.44
C LYS A 128 18.70 0.09 -7.05
N ASN A 129 17.98 1.10 -7.53
CA ASN A 129 18.32 2.53 -7.37
C ASN A 129 17.26 3.30 -6.56
N SER A 130 16.77 2.73 -5.45
CA SER A 130 15.60 3.23 -4.71
C SER A 130 15.68 4.68 -4.20
N TYR A 131 16.89 5.22 -4.04
CA TYR A 131 17.12 6.60 -3.57
C TYR A 131 17.22 7.64 -4.69
N SER A 132 17.17 7.21 -5.96
CA SER A 132 17.28 8.11 -7.10
C SER A 132 15.92 8.73 -7.47
N SER A 133 15.95 9.90 -8.10
CA SER A 133 14.76 10.45 -8.76
C SER A 133 14.27 9.49 -9.84
N PRO A 134 12.94 9.39 -10.08
CA PRO A 134 12.41 8.54 -11.14
C PRO A 134 13.04 8.87 -12.49
N LYS A 135 13.53 7.85 -13.21
CA LYS A 135 14.08 8.03 -14.55
C LYS A 135 12.95 8.17 -15.57
N PRO A 136 13.18 8.83 -16.72
CA PRO A 136 12.24 8.76 -17.83
C PRO A 136 12.01 7.31 -18.28
N ILE A 137 10.76 6.97 -18.60
CA ILE A 137 10.38 5.67 -19.15
C ILE A 137 9.97 5.82 -20.62
N GLN A 138 10.37 4.87 -21.45
CA GLN A 138 9.98 4.81 -22.85
C GLN A 138 8.59 4.16 -22.95
N LEU A 139 7.54 4.97 -22.88
CA LEU A 139 6.19 4.51 -23.23
C LEU A 139 6.05 4.46 -24.75
N SER A 140 5.41 3.42 -25.27
CA SER A 140 5.22 3.27 -26.70
C SER A 140 4.40 4.40 -27.30
N ASN A 141 4.76 4.72 -28.54
CA ASN A 141 3.98 5.63 -29.34
C ASN A 141 2.68 4.94 -29.79
N VAL A 142 1.67 5.78 -30.04
CA VAL A 142 0.30 5.43 -30.46
C VAL A 142 0.28 4.18 -31.36
N ILE A 143 -0.40 3.12 -30.92
CA ILE A 143 -0.84 2.06 -31.83
C ILE A 143 -1.83 2.71 -32.79
N PRO A 144 -1.62 2.67 -34.12
CA PRO A 144 -2.64 3.09 -35.07
C PRO A 144 -3.87 2.21 -34.89
N ILE A 145 -4.88 2.73 -34.19
CA ILE A 145 -6.14 2.05 -33.97
C ILE A 145 -6.79 1.84 -35.35
N PRO A 146 -7.13 0.60 -35.74
CA PRO A 146 -7.79 0.36 -37.02
C PRO A 146 -9.11 1.15 -37.07
N SER A 147 -9.24 2.02 -38.07
CA SER A 147 -10.32 3.00 -38.20
C SER A 147 -11.72 2.39 -38.34
N SER A 148 -11.82 1.07 -38.47
CA SER A 148 -13.08 0.33 -38.62
C SER A 148 -13.83 0.08 -37.32
N VAL A 149 -13.23 0.31 -36.14
CA VAL A 149 -13.91 0.10 -34.86
C VAL A 149 -14.74 1.33 -34.49
N THR A 150 -15.98 1.39 -35.00
CA THR A 150 -16.96 2.41 -34.61
C THR A 150 -17.36 2.24 -33.13
N VAL A 151 -16.77 3.07 -32.27
CA VAL A 151 -17.08 3.17 -30.84
C VAL A 151 -18.42 3.91 -30.65
N THR A 152 -19.53 3.33 -31.09
CA THR A 152 -20.83 4.04 -31.06
C THR A 152 -21.64 3.86 -29.76
N ASN A 153 -21.15 3.09 -28.76
CA ASN A 153 -21.92 2.84 -27.52
C ASN A 153 -21.09 2.75 -26.22
N LEU A 154 -19.89 3.33 -26.15
CA LEU A 154 -19.04 3.24 -24.95
C LEU A 154 -19.38 4.32 -23.90
N LYS A 155 -20.65 4.38 -23.47
CA LYS A 155 -21.00 4.91 -22.14
C LYS A 155 -20.92 3.79 -21.09
N LYS A 156 -19.95 2.90 -21.21
CA LYS A 156 -19.80 1.77 -20.29
C LYS A 156 -19.04 2.23 -19.05
N ARG A 157 -19.80 2.62 -18.02
CA ARG A 157 -19.35 2.55 -16.63
C ARG A 157 -19.73 1.17 -16.10
N GLY A 158 -18.94 0.63 -15.20
CA GLY A 158 -19.30 -0.58 -14.47
C GLY A 158 -18.34 -1.75 -14.63
N LEU A 159 -18.86 -2.93 -14.34
CA LEU A 159 -18.15 -4.19 -14.49
C LEU A 159 -18.44 -4.73 -15.89
N VAL A 160 -17.39 -4.98 -16.67
CA VAL A 160 -17.49 -5.48 -18.05
C VAL A 160 -16.68 -6.76 -18.19
N PHE A 161 -17.36 -7.81 -18.61
CA PHE A 161 -16.73 -9.09 -18.90
C PHE A 161 -16.09 -9.05 -20.29
N SER A 162 -14.80 -9.39 -20.37
CA SER A 162 -14.08 -9.48 -21.63
C SER A 162 -13.07 -10.64 -21.59
N PRO A 163 -13.26 -11.68 -22.42
CA PRO A 163 -12.25 -12.70 -22.63
C PRO A 163 -10.91 -12.08 -23.04
N ILE A 164 -9.80 -12.74 -22.69
CA ILE A 164 -8.42 -12.27 -22.93
C ILE A 164 -8.24 -11.83 -24.39
N GLY A 165 -8.63 -12.70 -25.33
CA GLY A 165 -8.50 -12.44 -26.76
C GLY A 165 -9.32 -11.26 -27.30
N ASN A 166 -10.25 -10.70 -26.53
CA ASN A 166 -11.09 -9.58 -26.97
C ASN A 166 -10.77 -8.26 -26.24
N ARG A 167 -9.83 -8.25 -25.28
CA ARG A 167 -9.52 -7.05 -24.49
C ARG A 167 -8.98 -5.90 -25.32
N TYR A 168 -8.27 -6.19 -26.41
CA TYR A 168 -7.78 -5.18 -27.35
C TYR A 168 -8.89 -4.30 -27.94
N GLN A 169 -10.15 -4.77 -27.99
CA GLN A 169 -11.29 -3.97 -28.46
C GLN A 169 -11.57 -2.76 -27.56
N TYR A 170 -11.07 -2.78 -26.32
CA TYR A 170 -11.17 -1.68 -25.36
C TYR A 170 -9.98 -0.72 -25.42
N ALA A 171 -8.96 -0.97 -26.26
CA ALA A 171 -7.83 -0.06 -26.46
C ALA A 171 -8.28 1.36 -26.86
N THR A 172 -9.25 1.45 -27.78
CA THR A 172 -9.84 2.73 -28.18
C THR A 172 -10.59 3.42 -27.03
N TYR A 173 -11.17 2.65 -26.11
CA TYR A 173 -11.80 3.23 -24.93
C TYR A 173 -10.77 3.79 -23.95
N VAL A 174 -9.70 3.02 -23.67
CA VAL A 174 -8.63 3.44 -22.74
C VAL A 174 -7.99 4.74 -23.18
N THR A 175 -7.75 4.92 -24.49
CA THR A 175 -7.18 6.15 -25.06
C THR A 175 -8.08 7.39 -24.91
N HIS A 176 -9.36 7.22 -24.58
CA HIS A 176 -10.35 8.30 -24.46
C HIS A 176 -10.99 8.35 -23.06
N ILE A 177 -10.29 7.88 -22.02
CA ILE A 177 -10.78 7.92 -20.65
C ILE A 177 -11.10 9.37 -20.22
N PRO A 178 -12.31 9.63 -19.67
CA PRO A 178 -12.69 10.95 -19.19
C PRO A 178 -11.90 11.33 -17.93
N ASP A 179 -11.92 12.61 -17.57
CA ASP A 179 -11.27 13.07 -16.35
C ASP A 179 -11.95 12.50 -15.09
N ASN A 180 -11.18 12.35 -14.00
CA ASN A 180 -11.66 11.77 -12.75
C ASN A 180 -12.24 10.36 -12.90
N PHE A 181 -11.54 9.49 -13.64
CA PHE A 181 -11.99 8.15 -13.99
C PHE A 181 -10.94 7.10 -13.65
N CYS A 182 -11.38 5.90 -13.31
CA CYS A 182 -10.51 4.75 -13.13
C CYS A 182 -10.87 3.63 -14.11
N PHE A 183 -9.85 3.14 -14.82
CA PHE A 183 -9.93 1.95 -15.65
C PHE A 183 -9.09 0.86 -15.02
N VAL A 184 -9.64 -0.35 -14.92
CA VAL A 184 -8.94 -1.51 -14.37
C VAL A 184 -9.06 -2.66 -15.37
N SER A 185 -7.93 -3.26 -15.75
CA SER A 185 -7.86 -4.56 -16.42
C SER A 185 -7.35 -5.56 -15.39
N THR A 186 -8.13 -6.59 -15.10
CA THR A 186 -7.77 -7.57 -14.07
C THR A 186 -8.23 -8.97 -14.46
N GLY A 187 -7.92 -9.99 -13.67
CA GLY A 187 -8.45 -11.34 -13.82
C GLY A 187 -9.94 -11.40 -13.44
N TYR A 188 -10.30 -12.25 -12.49
CA TYR A 188 -11.68 -12.37 -12.00
C TYR A 188 -11.98 -11.37 -10.87
N VAL A 189 -13.07 -10.61 -11.01
CA VAL A 189 -13.57 -9.71 -9.96
C VAL A 189 -15.06 -9.92 -9.74
N GLY A 190 -15.42 -10.22 -8.48
CA GLY A 190 -16.81 -10.31 -8.05
C GLY A 190 -17.47 -8.94 -7.89
N PHE A 191 -18.80 -8.93 -7.92
CA PHE A 191 -19.62 -7.72 -7.84
C PHE A 191 -19.38 -6.91 -6.55
N GLU A 192 -19.16 -7.57 -5.41
CA GLU A 192 -18.89 -6.91 -4.11
C GLU A 192 -17.63 -6.03 -4.17
N LYS A 193 -16.52 -6.59 -4.71
CA LYS A 193 -15.25 -5.88 -4.91
C LYS A 193 -15.38 -4.72 -5.88
N TYR A 194 -16.19 -4.88 -6.93
CA TYR A 194 -16.54 -3.78 -7.84
C TYR A 194 -17.31 -2.66 -7.12
N GLN A 195 -18.33 -2.99 -6.32
CA GLN A 195 -19.10 -1.99 -5.57
C GLN A 195 -18.22 -1.20 -4.60
N GLU A 196 -17.29 -1.88 -3.92
CA GLU A 196 -16.34 -1.24 -3.02
C GLU A 196 -15.51 -0.17 -3.74
N LEU A 197 -14.95 -0.48 -4.92
CA LEU A 197 -14.18 0.48 -5.71
C LEU A 197 -15.06 1.55 -6.36
N SER A 198 -16.27 1.20 -6.81
CA SER A 198 -17.20 2.16 -7.42
C SER A 198 -17.52 3.31 -6.46
N ASN A 199 -17.64 3.01 -5.16
CA ASN A 199 -17.83 4.01 -4.11
C ASN A 199 -16.63 4.96 -3.96
N VAL A 200 -15.39 4.48 -4.19
CA VAL A 200 -14.17 5.31 -4.14
C VAL A 200 -14.13 6.32 -5.27
N PHE A 201 -14.71 5.97 -6.43
CA PHE A 201 -14.71 6.80 -7.64
C PHE A 201 -16.04 7.51 -7.90
N GLY A 202 -17.03 7.42 -7.02
CA GLY A 202 -18.35 8.04 -7.27
C GLY A 202 -19.01 7.53 -8.56
N GLY A 203 -18.78 6.27 -8.92
CA GLY A 203 -19.32 5.64 -10.12
C GLY A 203 -18.56 5.90 -11.43
N THR A 204 -17.41 6.59 -11.41
CA THR A 204 -16.55 6.77 -12.60
C THR A 204 -15.48 5.67 -12.71
N LEU A 205 -15.95 4.42 -12.78
CA LEU A 205 -15.11 3.23 -12.79
C LEU A 205 -15.52 2.30 -13.95
N LEU A 206 -14.54 1.77 -14.66
CA LEU A 206 -14.70 0.63 -15.56
C LEU A 206 -13.71 -0.47 -15.16
N ILE A 207 -14.21 -1.67 -14.88
CA ILE A 207 -13.39 -2.86 -14.63
C ILE A 207 -13.61 -3.86 -15.77
N LEU A 208 -12.54 -4.22 -16.46
CA LEU A 208 -12.50 -5.38 -17.35
C LEU A 208 -12.08 -6.61 -16.56
N THR A 209 -12.99 -7.57 -16.45
CA THR A 209 -12.79 -8.84 -15.74
C THR A 209 -12.88 -10.02 -16.71
N LEU A 210 -12.19 -11.11 -16.38
CA LEU A 210 -12.46 -12.42 -16.98
C LEU A 210 -13.83 -12.92 -16.51
N GLU A 211 -14.43 -13.72 -17.38
CA GLU A 211 -15.78 -14.31 -17.41
C GLU A 211 -16.69 -14.23 -16.17
N GLU A 212 -17.98 -14.09 -16.44
CA GLU A 212 -19.06 -14.06 -15.46
C GLU A 212 -19.25 -15.45 -14.84
N SER A 213 -18.53 -15.77 -13.76
CA SER A 213 -18.80 -16.97 -12.96
C SER A 213 -20.10 -16.87 -12.14
N VAL A 214 -21.02 -15.96 -12.47
CA VAL A 214 -22.20 -15.64 -11.64
C VAL A 214 -23.40 -16.53 -11.93
N GLU A 215 -23.43 -17.30 -13.01
CA GLU A 215 -24.51 -18.26 -13.23
C GLU A 215 -24.00 -19.70 -13.20
N ASN A 216 -24.04 -20.33 -12.01
CA ASN A 216 -24.49 -21.73 -11.88
C ASN A 216 -24.71 -22.24 -10.44
N ASP A 217 -24.88 -21.37 -9.44
CA ASP A 217 -25.51 -21.76 -8.16
C ASP A 217 -27.06 -21.88 -8.29
N LYS A 218 -27.54 -22.44 -9.40
CA LYS A 218 -28.88 -23.05 -9.42
C LYS A 218 -28.74 -24.41 -8.75
N PRO A 219 -29.43 -24.70 -7.62
CA PRO A 219 -29.46 -26.05 -7.10
C PRO A 219 -30.01 -26.97 -8.19
N LEU A 220 -29.24 -28.01 -8.55
CA LEU A 220 -29.65 -29.08 -9.45
C LEU A 220 -30.89 -29.77 -8.87
N SER A 221 -32.08 -29.24 -9.17
CA SER A 221 -33.34 -29.93 -8.97
C SER A 221 -33.93 -30.25 -10.33
N SER A 222 -33.72 -31.50 -10.74
CA SER A 222 -34.50 -32.31 -11.66
C SER A 222 -35.08 -31.63 -12.92
N ARG A 223 -34.39 -31.79 -14.05
CA ARG A 223 -35.04 -31.85 -15.36
C ARG A 223 -35.19 -33.31 -15.80
N GLN A 224 -36.39 -33.87 -15.61
CA GLN A 224 -36.85 -35.02 -16.39
C GLN A 224 -37.67 -34.52 -17.59
N PRO A 225 -37.48 -35.11 -18.79
CA PRO A 225 -38.32 -34.81 -19.94
C PRO A 225 -39.64 -35.60 -19.84
N LEU A 226 -40.71 -34.94 -19.37
CA LEU A 226 -42.06 -35.52 -19.42
C LEU A 226 -42.73 -35.19 -20.76
N SER A 227 -42.62 -36.10 -21.74
CA SER A 227 -43.48 -36.12 -22.92
C SER A 227 -44.82 -36.75 -22.56
N LYS A 228 -45.82 -35.94 -22.20
CA LYS A 228 -47.21 -36.40 -22.07
C LYS A 228 -48.08 -35.72 -23.13
N LYS A 229 -48.64 -36.54 -24.02
CA LYS A 229 -49.66 -36.17 -25.01
C LYS A 229 -50.88 -35.57 -24.30
N LEU A 230 -51.26 -34.35 -24.67
CA LEU A 230 -52.50 -33.73 -24.19
C LEU A 230 -53.73 -34.28 -24.94
N PRO A 231 -54.86 -34.50 -24.25
CA PRO A 231 -56.10 -34.96 -24.85
C PRO A 231 -56.79 -33.85 -25.66
N ALA A 232 -57.15 -34.17 -26.90
CA ALA A 232 -57.79 -33.29 -27.86
C ALA A 232 -59.32 -33.22 -27.64
N ASN A 233 -59.79 -32.45 -26.64
CA ASN A 233 -61.17 -31.94 -26.56
C ASN A 233 -61.30 -30.94 -25.40
N TRP A 234 -60.51 -29.87 -25.38
CA TRP A 234 -60.66 -28.81 -24.37
C TRP A 234 -60.91 -27.48 -25.07
N THR A 235 -62.11 -26.91 -24.85
CA THR A 235 -62.54 -25.65 -25.45
C THR A 235 -61.63 -24.50 -25.00
N THR A 236 -61.04 -23.81 -25.98
CA THR A 236 -59.94 -22.84 -25.83
C THR A 236 -60.19 -21.73 -24.82
N LYS A 237 -61.45 -21.38 -24.53
CA LYS A 237 -61.81 -20.34 -23.54
C LYS A 237 -61.50 -20.73 -22.08
N LYS A 238 -61.58 -22.02 -21.71
CA LYS A 238 -61.30 -22.46 -20.33
C LYS A 238 -59.80 -22.63 -20.04
N VAL A 239 -59.00 -22.95 -21.06
CA VAL A 239 -57.54 -23.14 -20.93
C VAL A 239 -56.82 -21.82 -20.67
N VAL A 240 -57.21 -20.75 -21.37
CA VAL A 240 -56.57 -19.43 -21.21
C VAL A 240 -56.79 -18.89 -19.79
N SER A 241 -58.01 -19.04 -19.24
CA SER A 241 -58.30 -18.61 -17.87
C SER A 241 -57.49 -19.38 -16.82
N GLY A 242 -57.27 -20.68 -17.01
CA GLY A 242 -56.45 -21.49 -16.11
C GLY A 242 -54.96 -21.12 -16.17
N LEU A 243 -54.44 -20.87 -17.37
CA LEU A 243 -53.04 -20.47 -17.56
C LEU A 243 -52.73 -19.10 -16.95
N VAL A 244 -53.63 -18.11 -17.10
CA VAL A 244 -53.47 -16.79 -16.48
C VAL A 244 -53.44 -16.90 -14.95
N ALA A 245 -54.34 -17.68 -14.35
CA ALA A 245 -54.34 -17.91 -12.91
C ALA A 245 -53.05 -18.60 -12.43
N MET A 246 -52.54 -19.59 -13.19
CA MET A 246 -51.30 -20.28 -12.85
C MET A 246 -50.08 -19.35 -12.91
N VAL A 247 -49.99 -18.49 -13.93
CA VAL A 247 -48.91 -17.49 -14.07
C VAL A 247 -48.95 -16.47 -12.93
N LEU A 248 -50.14 -16.02 -12.53
CA LEU A 248 -50.28 -15.10 -11.39
C LEU A 248 -49.85 -15.75 -10.07
N ILE A 249 -50.23 -17.02 -9.83
CA ILE A 249 -49.81 -17.76 -8.62
C ILE A 249 -48.29 -17.94 -8.60
N LEU A 250 -47.68 -18.31 -9.73
CA LEU A 250 -46.23 -18.47 -9.83
C LEU A 250 -45.49 -17.14 -9.64
N SER A 251 -46.04 -16.04 -10.20
CA SER A 251 -45.47 -14.71 -10.02
C SER A 251 -45.51 -14.28 -8.55
N VAL A 252 -46.64 -14.42 -7.87
CA VAL A 252 -46.76 -14.10 -6.43
C VAL A 252 -45.84 -14.99 -5.58
N GLY A 253 -45.76 -16.29 -5.89
CA GLY A 253 -44.85 -17.21 -5.20
C GLY A 253 -43.38 -16.80 -5.32
N TYR A 254 -42.95 -16.37 -6.51
CA TYR A 254 -41.60 -15.84 -6.73
C TYR A 254 -41.32 -14.59 -5.89
N TRP A 255 -42.27 -13.64 -5.84
CA TRP A 255 -42.15 -12.44 -4.99
C TRP A 255 -42.04 -12.78 -3.51
N VAL A 256 -42.79 -13.78 -3.01
CA VAL A 256 -42.70 -14.22 -1.62
C VAL A 256 -41.33 -14.80 -1.28
N ILE A 257 -40.73 -15.60 -2.18
CA ILE A 257 -39.38 -16.15 -2.00
C ILE A 257 -38.34 -15.02 -1.94
N GLN A 258 -38.41 -14.06 -2.86
CA GLN A 258 -37.52 -12.89 -2.89
C GLN A 258 -37.62 -12.05 -1.61
N ILE A 259 -38.84 -11.83 -1.10
CA ILE A 259 -39.05 -11.11 0.17
C ILE A 259 -38.45 -11.88 1.34
N GLN A 260 -38.53 -13.21 1.35
CA GLN A 260 -37.97 -14.03 2.42
C GLN A 260 -36.44 -13.99 2.43
N GLU A 261 -35.81 -14.05 1.25
CA GLU A 261 -34.35 -13.94 1.11
C GLU A 261 -33.85 -12.56 1.55
N LEU A 262 -34.53 -11.48 1.15
CA LEU A 262 -34.21 -10.12 1.58
C LEU A 262 -34.34 -9.95 3.11
N LYS A 263 -35.34 -10.57 3.75
CA LYS A 263 -35.47 -10.57 5.22
C LYS A 263 -34.31 -11.30 5.89
N GLU A 264 -33.88 -12.43 5.34
CA GLU A 264 -32.73 -13.15 5.88
C GLU A 264 -31.43 -12.32 5.74
N GLN A 265 -31.22 -11.67 4.60
CA GLN A 265 -30.09 -10.77 4.40
C GLN A 265 -30.13 -9.59 5.37
N LEU A 266 -31.31 -8.99 5.60
CA LEU A 266 -31.50 -7.89 6.56
C LEU A 266 -31.14 -8.32 7.98
N THR A 267 -31.63 -9.47 8.45
CA THR A 267 -31.32 -9.96 9.81
C THR A 267 -29.83 -10.30 9.98
N LYS A 268 -29.17 -10.84 8.95
CA LYS A 268 -27.71 -11.05 8.94
C LYS A 268 -26.95 -9.72 9.03
N ALA A 269 -27.41 -8.69 8.31
CA ALA A 269 -26.81 -7.36 8.35
C ALA A 269 -27.01 -6.69 9.72
N GLU A 270 -28.20 -6.77 10.32
CA GLU A 270 -28.49 -6.25 11.67
C GLU A 270 -27.62 -6.92 12.74
N LYS A 271 -27.44 -8.25 12.64
CA LYS A 271 -26.55 -8.98 13.55
C LYS A 271 -25.09 -8.51 13.42
N LYS A 272 -24.57 -8.38 12.20
CA LYS A 272 -23.22 -7.85 11.95
C LYS A 272 -23.07 -6.43 12.52
N LEU A 273 -24.08 -5.58 12.35
CA LEU A 273 -24.07 -4.21 12.88
C LEU A 273 -24.06 -4.19 14.41
N SER A 274 -24.84 -5.06 15.05
CA SER A 274 -24.83 -5.24 16.51
C SER A 274 -23.46 -5.72 17.04
N ASP A 275 -22.85 -6.68 16.36
CA ASP A 275 -21.53 -7.20 16.75
C ASP A 275 -20.43 -6.14 16.56
N SER A 276 -20.45 -5.39 15.45
CA SER A 276 -19.56 -4.25 15.25
C SER A 276 -19.76 -3.14 16.29
N LYS A 277 -21.00 -2.87 16.70
CA LYS A 277 -21.29 -1.88 17.75
C LYS A 277 -20.66 -2.28 19.09
N LYS A 278 -20.74 -3.56 19.46
CA LYS A 278 -20.07 -4.08 20.67
C LYS A 278 -18.54 -3.94 20.59
N GLN A 279 -17.94 -4.27 19.45
CA GLN A 279 -16.50 -4.11 19.25
C GLN A 279 -16.03 -2.65 19.35
N ILE A 280 -16.85 -1.70 18.89
CA ILE A 280 -16.58 -0.27 19.04
C ILE A 280 -16.62 0.12 20.52
N GLU A 281 -17.64 -0.31 21.25
CA GLU A 281 -17.77 -0.01 22.69
C GLU A 281 -16.61 -0.59 23.52
N ASP A 282 -16.12 -1.78 23.18
CA ASP A 282 -14.97 -2.39 23.84
C ASP A 282 -13.66 -1.64 23.54
N LYS A 283 -13.47 -1.19 22.28
CA LYS A 283 -12.32 -0.34 21.91
C LYS A 283 -12.37 1.03 22.57
N ASP A 284 -13.55 1.64 22.72
CA ASP A 284 -13.70 2.91 23.43
C ASP A 284 -13.32 2.78 24.91
N LYS A 285 -13.68 1.65 25.55
CA LYS A 285 -13.22 1.34 26.92
C LYS A 285 -11.70 1.18 26.98
N GLU A 286 -11.09 0.48 26.02
CA GLU A 286 -9.63 0.32 25.95
C GLU A 286 -8.91 1.68 25.76
N ILE A 287 -9.43 2.55 24.88
CA ILE A 287 -8.90 3.90 24.67
C ILE A 287 -8.99 4.71 25.97
N SER A 288 -10.13 4.66 26.68
CA SER A 288 -10.30 5.35 27.97
C SER A 288 -9.29 4.91 29.04
N VAL A 289 -8.94 3.62 29.06
CA VAL A 289 -7.89 3.10 29.96
C VAL A 289 -6.52 3.65 29.57
N LYS A 290 -6.18 3.62 28.28
CA LYS A 290 -4.90 4.16 27.77
C LYS A 290 -4.76 5.66 28.01
N ASP A 291 -5.83 6.44 27.90
CA ASP A 291 -5.82 7.87 28.20
C ASP A 291 -5.52 8.16 29.68
N LYS A 292 -6.07 7.34 30.59
CA LYS A 292 -5.74 7.43 32.03
C LYS A 292 -4.28 7.07 32.30
N GLU A 293 -3.75 6.05 31.64
CA GLU A 293 -2.32 5.69 31.75
C GLU A 293 -1.40 6.79 31.24
N MET A 294 -1.73 7.41 30.10
CA MET A 294 -0.99 8.56 29.56
C MET A 294 -1.03 9.74 30.55
N SER A 295 -2.20 10.06 31.11
CA SER A 295 -2.33 11.12 32.10
C SER A 295 -1.46 10.88 33.35
N VAL A 296 -1.32 9.63 33.79
CA VAL A 296 -0.41 9.27 34.90
C VAL A 296 1.06 9.44 34.50
N LYS A 297 1.43 9.05 33.28
CA LYS A 297 2.79 9.24 32.76
C LYS A 297 3.16 10.71 32.63
N ASP A 298 2.25 11.55 32.12
CA ASP A 298 2.46 13.00 31.99
C ASP A 298 2.72 13.65 33.36
N LYS A 299 1.94 13.28 34.38
CA LYS A 299 2.17 13.76 35.76
C LYS A 299 3.55 13.34 36.29
N LYS A 300 4.01 12.13 35.97
CA LYS A 300 5.36 11.67 36.35
C LYS A 300 6.46 12.45 35.61
N ILE A 301 6.28 12.71 34.31
CA ILE A 301 7.22 13.52 33.51
C ILE A 301 7.32 14.93 34.10
N SER A 302 6.19 15.59 34.37
CA SER A 302 6.21 16.93 34.97
C SER A 302 6.84 16.96 36.37
N ALA A 303 6.72 15.88 37.16
CA ALA A 303 7.41 15.77 38.45
C ALA A 303 8.93 15.62 38.28
N LEU A 304 9.38 14.81 37.31
CA LEU A 304 10.80 14.66 36.99
C LEU A 304 11.41 15.94 36.44
N GLU A 305 10.69 16.68 35.58
CA GLU A 305 11.13 17.98 35.08
C GLU A 305 11.35 19.00 36.21
N LYS A 306 10.47 19.02 37.23
CA LYS A 306 10.66 19.86 38.41
C LYS A 306 11.91 19.49 39.20
N GLN A 307 12.14 18.19 39.43
CA GLN A 307 13.34 17.71 40.13
C GLN A 307 14.62 18.07 39.35
N LEU A 308 14.61 17.90 38.02
CA LEU A 308 15.73 18.27 37.15
C LEU A 308 16.06 19.76 37.24
N ASN A 309 15.03 20.61 37.23
CA ASN A 309 15.20 22.06 37.35
C ASN A 309 15.77 22.47 38.72
N GLU A 310 15.36 21.79 39.80
CA GLU A 310 15.90 22.03 41.15
C GLU A 310 17.38 21.65 41.25
N VAL A 311 17.77 20.47 40.72
CA VAL A 311 19.17 20.03 40.65
C VAL A 311 20.02 20.98 39.80
N ASN A 312 19.53 21.42 38.65
CA ASN A 312 20.25 22.39 37.80
C ASN A 312 20.47 23.73 38.50
N HIS A 313 19.51 24.17 39.31
CA HIS A 313 19.63 25.39 40.10
C HIS A 313 20.65 25.23 41.24
N GLU A 314 20.70 24.09 41.92
CA GLU A 314 21.74 23.79 42.92
C GLU A 314 23.14 23.72 42.31
N LEU A 315 23.28 23.05 41.15
CA LEU A 315 24.54 23.02 40.41
C LEU A 315 25.01 24.42 40.05
N SER A 316 24.10 25.28 39.55
CA SER A 316 24.42 26.67 39.22
C SER A 316 24.94 27.47 40.43
N LYS A 317 24.34 27.26 41.61
CA LYS A 317 24.83 27.87 42.87
C LYS A 317 26.22 27.37 43.26
N LEU A 318 26.47 26.06 43.17
CA LEU A 318 27.78 25.47 43.47
C LEU A 318 28.86 25.97 42.51
N THR A 319 28.57 26.04 41.21
CA THR A 319 29.49 26.58 40.20
C THR A 319 29.85 28.05 40.51
N ALA A 320 28.86 28.87 40.91
CA ALA A 320 29.13 30.24 41.32
C ALA A 320 30.02 30.32 42.58
N GLN A 321 29.78 29.47 43.59
CA GLN A 321 30.62 29.41 44.79
C GLN A 321 32.07 29.02 44.47
N VAL A 322 32.28 28.01 43.63
CA VAL A 322 33.63 27.61 43.19
C VAL A 322 34.34 28.76 42.47
N ALA A 323 33.65 29.45 41.56
CA ALA A 323 34.21 30.60 40.86
C ALA A 323 34.63 31.73 41.82
N THR A 324 33.84 31.98 42.88
CA THR A 324 34.21 32.98 43.91
C THR A 324 35.43 32.57 44.73
N LYS A 325 35.54 31.29 45.11
CA LYS A 325 36.71 30.77 45.86
C LYS A 325 37.99 30.85 45.03
N GLN A 326 37.95 30.44 43.77
CA GLN A 326 39.08 30.55 42.85
C GLN A 326 39.54 32.01 42.68
N LYS A 327 38.60 32.96 42.62
CA LYS A 327 38.92 34.39 42.54
C LYS A 327 39.61 34.91 43.81
N SER A 328 39.21 34.42 45.00
CA SER A 328 39.88 34.79 46.27
C SER A 328 41.27 34.17 46.41
N GLU A 329 41.47 32.91 46.01
CA GLU A 329 42.78 32.25 46.06
C GLU A 329 43.79 32.93 45.13
N LYS A 330 43.36 33.29 43.92
CA LYS A 330 44.20 34.02 42.97
C LYS A 330 44.65 35.38 43.53
N LYS A 331 43.76 36.07 44.25
CA LYS A 331 44.09 37.35 44.89
C LYS A 331 45.08 37.18 46.05
N SER A 332 44.98 36.10 46.82
CA SER A 332 45.93 35.79 47.90
C SER A 332 47.33 35.43 47.39
N GLN A 333 47.43 34.76 46.23
CA GLN A 333 48.72 34.48 45.57
C GLN A 333 49.41 35.75 45.04
N GLU A 334 48.65 36.75 44.56
CA GLU A 334 49.22 38.03 44.12
C GLU A 334 49.71 38.92 45.28
N THR A 335 49.22 38.73 46.51
CA THR A 335 49.69 39.43 47.72
C THR A 335 50.72 38.65 48.55
N GLY A 336 51.11 37.45 48.13
CA GLY A 336 52.11 36.62 48.80
C GLY A 336 53.53 37.18 48.67
N GLU A 337 54.01 37.71 49.79
CA GLU A 337 55.35 38.24 50.08
C GLU A 337 56.49 37.42 49.47
N VAL A 338 57.40 38.13 48.80
CA VAL A 338 58.60 37.62 48.12
C VAL A 338 59.49 36.89 49.12
N MET A 339 59.41 35.55 49.17
CA MET A 339 60.43 34.75 49.85
C MET A 339 61.75 34.75 49.05
N PRO A 340 62.90 34.82 49.74
CA PRO A 340 64.20 34.98 49.11
C PRO A 340 64.62 33.75 48.31
N LYS A 341 65.10 34.02 47.10
CA LYS A 341 65.69 33.07 46.15
C LYS A 341 66.75 32.19 46.83
N THR A 342 66.46 30.91 47.02
CA THR A 342 67.48 29.89 47.29
C THR A 342 68.19 29.50 46.00
N LYS A 343 69.51 29.38 46.15
CA LYS A 343 70.53 29.26 45.11
C LYS A 343 70.42 27.98 44.27
N ASN A 344 70.83 28.13 43.02
CA ASN A 344 71.14 27.10 42.03
C ASN A 344 71.91 25.91 42.62
N CYS A 345 71.39 24.71 42.35
CA CYS A 345 72.19 23.50 42.26
C CYS A 345 72.28 23.10 40.79
N GLU A 346 73.40 23.47 40.16
CA GLU A 346 73.90 22.78 38.98
C GLU A 346 74.35 21.38 39.42
N GLY A 347 73.72 20.36 38.85
CA GLY A 347 74.00 18.97 39.18
C GLY A 347 73.71 18.10 37.97
N THR A 348 74.79 17.84 37.23
CA THR A 348 74.90 16.96 36.07
C THR A 348 74.32 15.56 36.29
N GLY A 349 73.67 15.00 35.26
CA GLY A 349 73.84 13.57 34.96
C GLY A 349 72.57 12.73 34.81
N LYS A 350 72.33 12.34 33.54
CA LYS A 350 71.91 11.01 33.07
C LYS A 350 70.57 10.41 33.51
N TYR A 351 69.69 10.35 32.51
CA TYR A 351 68.78 9.26 32.14
C TYR A 351 67.96 8.57 33.25
N SER A 352 66.63 8.71 33.17
CA SER A 352 65.77 7.56 32.82
C SER A 352 64.36 8.07 32.49
N TYR A 353 63.86 7.69 31.30
CA TYR A 353 62.48 7.92 30.91
C TYR A 353 61.58 7.04 31.79
N CYS A 354 60.81 7.66 32.68
CA CYS A 354 59.61 7.06 33.26
C CYS A 354 58.41 7.71 32.60
N TYR A 355 57.79 7.00 31.65
CA TYR A 355 56.43 7.30 31.21
C TYR A 355 55.49 6.99 32.37
N CYS A 356 55.19 7.99 33.19
CA CYS A 356 54.00 7.97 34.02
C CYS A 356 52.82 8.38 33.13
N CYS A 357 52.00 7.39 32.77
CA CYS A 357 50.65 7.64 32.29
C CYS A 357 49.92 8.48 33.34
N PHE A 358 49.65 9.74 33.01
CA PHE A 358 48.64 10.52 33.69
C PHE A 358 47.30 10.15 33.05
N ASP A 359 46.59 9.23 33.70
CA ASP A 359 45.16 9.03 33.49
C ASP A 359 44.45 10.32 33.91
N ASN A 360 44.10 11.13 32.92
CA ASN A 360 43.16 12.22 33.09
C ASN A 360 41.75 11.62 33.09
N TYR A 361 41.18 11.55 34.29
CA TYR A 361 39.76 11.40 34.53
C TYR A 361 38.93 12.30 33.60
N ASN A 362 38.22 11.70 32.64
CA ASN A 362 36.77 11.77 32.50
C ASN A 362 36.36 11.36 31.08
N GLY A 363 35.86 10.13 30.94
CA GLY A 363 35.22 9.68 29.72
C GLY A 363 35.21 8.17 29.59
N TRP A 364 34.27 7.52 30.27
CA TRP A 364 34.00 6.10 30.07
C TRP A 364 33.51 5.87 28.63
N GLY A 365 34.37 5.27 27.80
CA GLY A 365 34.02 4.71 26.50
C GLY A 365 34.60 3.31 26.38
N CYS A 366 33.78 2.30 26.67
CA CYS A 366 34.12 0.89 26.47
C CYS A 366 34.40 0.60 24.98
N CYS A 367 35.66 0.59 24.57
CA CYS A 367 36.09 -0.09 23.35
C CYS A 367 36.43 -1.55 23.68
N ARG A 368 35.45 -2.43 23.48
CA ARG A 368 35.63 -3.88 23.50
C ARG A 368 36.31 -4.28 22.18
N HIS A 369 37.64 -4.31 22.18
CA HIS A 369 38.40 -5.01 21.13
C HIS A 369 38.56 -6.46 21.57
N GLN A 370 37.83 -7.33 20.88
CA GLN A 370 37.95 -8.78 20.97
C GLN A 370 39.12 -9.16 20.07
N GLN A 371 40.21 -9.63 20.67
CA GLN A 371 41.38 -10.11 19.95
C GLN A 371 41.63 -11.55 20.36
N ASP A 372 41.53 -12.41 19.35
CA ASP A 372 41.82 -13.83 19.36
C ASP A 372 43.18 -14.14 19.97
N ARG A 373 43.22 -15.18 20.81
CA ARG A 373 44.41 -16.03 21.01
C ARG A 373 43.98 -17.48 21.29
N TYR A 374 44.22 -18.35 20.31
CA TYR A 374 44.81 -19.67 20.53
C TYR A 374 46.25 -19.50 21.08
N PRO A 375 46.96 -20.52 21.62
CA PRO A 375 46.69 -21.97 21.54
C PRO A 375 46.83 -22.75 22.87
N TRP A 376 46.20 -23.93 22.94
CA TRP A 376 46.81 -25.26 23.15
C TRP A 376 45.78 -26.32 22.72
#